data_AF-A0A0R2XPD7-F1
#
_entry.id   AF-A0A0R2XPD7-F1
#
_cell.length_a   1.000
_cell.length_b   1.000
_cell.length_c   1.000
_cell.angle_alpha   90.00
_cell.angle_beta   90.00
_cell.angle_gamma   90.00
#
_symmetry.space_group_name_H-M   'P 1'
#
loop_
_entity.id
_entity.type
_entity.pdbx_description
1 polymer ?
#
loop_
_entity_poly.entity_id
_entity_poly.type
_entity_poly.pdbx_seq_one_letter_code
_entity_poly.pdbx_strand_id
1 'polypeptide(L)'
;MTKFNENKPSRRDFLAITSIGAASLATGGFSSAAHAAGGKPLEGINAASSPTETKLELLFLGTGAANWPKKYPPLNQKLSRGQTRGTSSMLINGRILIDCGYTVLDVMKRYDVNPAAITDILLTHTHADHLHEASILKIANSRDADLGPLKFWGDPEALKKVPDSDRIEKRPVVIGQTFSIDGLGITGLESNHHVADSKEQCMIYLIEGATRSVLYATDGSWLLANTWNTLRKKRLDAVIWDATCGEGAGDPRIFSHNDMSMIRHMNHSLVKGKVLKPDAKIILTHIARKLQPPHAEMEKTLLPEGLIPAYDGMSVVLT
;
A
#
# COMPACT_ATOMS: atom_id res chain seq x y z
N MET A 1 -27.60 -35.31 20.09
CA MET A 1 -27.42 -33.96 19.51
C MET A 1 -26.05 -33.43 19.90
N THR A 2 -25.03 -33.80 19.16
CA THR A 2 -23.65 -33.34 19.35
C THR A 2 -23.48 -32.02 18.60
N LYS A 3 -23.15 -30.96 19.35
CA LYS A 3 -22.89 -29.61 18.82
C LYS A 3 -21.61 -29.66 17.97
N PHE A 4 -21.73 -29.35 16.68
CA PHE A 4 -20.59 -29.02 15.83
C PHE A 4 -20.04 -27.67 16.27
N ASN A 5 -18.81 -27.69 16.79
CA ASN A 5 -18.03 -26.51 17.08
C ASN A 5 -17.43 -26.03 15.75
N GLU A 6 -18.06 -25.04 15.10
CA GLU A 6 -17.49 -24.42 13.91
C GLU A 6 -16.27 -23.59 14.33
N ASN A 7 -15.08 -24.13 14.10
CA ASN A 7 -13.84 -23.35 14.06
C ASN A 7 -13.99 -22.28 12.98
N LYS A 8 -14.32 -21.05 13.38
CA LYS A 8 -14.09 -19.87 12.54
C LYS A 8 -12.60 -19.83 12.21
N PRO A 9 -12.20 -19.74 10.93
CA PRO A 9 -10.79 -19.55 10.60
C PRO A 9 -10.30 -18.28 11.29
N SER A 10 -9.31 -18.44 12.15
CA SER A 10 -8.75 -17.34 12.94
C SER A 10 -7.69 -16.61 12.11
N ARG A 11 -7.36 -15.37 12.49
CA ARG A 11 -6.24 -14.58 11.92
C ARG A 11 -4.92 -15.37 11.81
N ARG A 12 -4.75 -16.43 12.60
CA ARG A 12 -3.57 -17.32 12.59
C ARG A 12 -3.52 -18.29 11.41
N ASP A 13 -4.66 -18.61 10.78
CA ASP A 13 -4.70 -19.60 9.69
C ASP A 13 -4.17 -19.04 8.35
N PHE A 14 -3.98 -17.72 8.27
CA PHE A 14 -3.48 -17.01 7.08
C PHE A 14 -2.13 -16.29 7.32
N LEU A 15 -1.60 -16.33 8.55
CA LEU A 15 -0.34 -15.72 8.91
C LEU A 15 0.82 -16.73 8.81
N ALA A 16 1.56 -16.65 7.69
CA ALA A 16 3.03 -16.66 7.67
C ALA A 16 3.52 -16.85 6.22
N ILE A 17 4.00 -15.77 5.61
CA ILE A 17 5.20 -15.89 4.77
C ILE A 17 6.37 -15.46 5.65
N THR A 18 6.80 -16.35 6.55
CA THR A 18 8.11 -16.23 7.16
C THR A 18 9.13 -16.71 6.13
N SER A 19 9.93 -15.77 5.62
CA SER A 19 11.07 -15.99 4.73
C SER A 19 10.81 -16.83 3.47
N ILE A 20 10.35 -16.19 2.39
CA ILE A 20 10.75 -16.66 1.05
C ILE A 20 12.23 -16.29 0.91
N GLY A 21 13.08 -17.31 0.72
CA GLY A 21 14.51 -17.16 0.54
C GLY A 21 14.82 -16.23 -0.63
N ALA A 22 15.79 -15.34 -0.43
CA ALA A 22 16.26 -14.44 -1.46
C ALA A 22 16.76 -15.25 -2.66
N ALA A 23 16.09 -15.12 -3.81
CA ALA A 23 16.67 -15.54 -5.08
C ALA A 23 17.83 -14.58 -5.39
N SER A 24 19.03 -15.14 -5.43
CA SER A 24 20.27 -14.40 -5.70
C SER A 24 20.24 -13.86 -7.13
N LEU A 25 20.06 -12.55 -7.29
CA LEU A 25 20.34 -11.87 -8.56
C LEU A 25 21.86 -11.73 -8.68
N ALA A 26 22.44 -12.56 -9.54
CA ALA A 26 23.89 -12.64 -9.77
C ALA A 26 24.48 -11.26 -10.16
N THR A 27 25.46 -10.81 -9.39
CA THR A 27 26.17 -9.55 -9.61
C THR A 27 27.41 -9.77 -10.49
N GLY A 28 27.41 -9.19 -11.69
CA GLY A 28 28.64 -8.91 -12.44
C GLY A 28 29.27 -7.62 -11.93
N GLY A 29 30.48 -7.72 -11.37
CA GLY A 29 31.22 -6.57 -10.82
C GLY A 29 32.06 -5.85 -11.88
N PHE A 30 32.31 -4.55 -11.65
CA PHE A 30 33.57 -3.87 -11.96
C PHE A 30 33.72 -2.64 -11.04
N SER A 31 34.98 -2.32 -10.72
CA SER A 31 35.46 -1.49 -9.61
C SER A 31 35.96 -0.11 -10.05
N SER A 32 36.15 0.76 -9.04
CA SER A 32 36.99 1.97 -8.93
C SER A 32 36.34 3.30 -9.34
N ALA A 33 36.61 4.46 -8.73
CA ALA A 33 37.26 4.86 -7.47
C ALA A 33 36.84 6.32 -7.15
N ALA A 34 37.08 6.74 -5.90
CA ALA A 34 36.55 7.93 -5.22
C ALA A 34 37.26 9.27 -5.54
N HIS A 35 36.55 10.38 -5.26
CA HIS A 35 37.16 11.61 -4.74
C HIS A 35 36.20 12.38 -3.81
N ALA A 36 36.77 12.95 -2.75
CA ALA A 36 36.13 13.63 -1.64
C ALA A 36 36.41 15.15 -1.70
N ALA A 37 35.48 15.97 -1.19
CA ALA A 37 35.78 17.28 -0.60
C ALA A 37 34.57 17.77 0.23
N GLY A 38 34.85 18.37 1.39
CA GLY A 38 33.88 18.68 2.44
C GLY A 38 33.25 20.07 2.43
N GLY A 39 32.42 20.32 3.44
CA GLY A 39 31.80 21.61 3.76
C GLY A 39 30.97 21.51 5.05
N LYS A 40 31.19 22.45 5.97
CA LYS A 40 30.71 22.51 7.37
C LYS A 40 29.32 23.21 7.49
N PRO A 41 28.73 23.34 8.70
CA PRO A 41 27.32 23.06 8.97
C PRO A 41 26.39 24.29 8.85
N LEU A 42 25.09 24.03 8.63
CA LEU A 42 24.02 24.99 8.85
C LEU A 42 22.97 24.41 9.79
N GLU A 43 22.56 25.26 10.73
CA GLU A 43 21.74 25.03 11.91
C GLU A 43 20.25 24.82 11.61
N GLY A 44 19.57 24.14 12.54
CA GLY A 44 18.16 24.40 12.86
C GLY A 44 17.11 23.56 12.13
N ILE A 45 17.10 22.24 12.34
CA ILE A 45 15.94 21.41 12.00
C ILE A 45 15.21 21.07 13.31
N ASN A 46 13.95 21.49 13.41
CA ASN A 46 13.01 21.06 14.45
C ASN A 46 13.09 19.53 14.59
N ALA A 47 13.39 19.06 15.80
CA ALA A 47 13.48 17.65 16.12
C ALA A 47 12.11 16.99 15.88
N ALA A 48 11.94 16.39 14.70
CA ALA A 48 10.92 15.39 14.48
C ALA A 48 11.23 14.24 15.44
N SER A 49 10.27 13.94 16.32
CA SER A 49 10.33 12.79 17.22
C SER A 49 10.69 11.54 16.42
N SER A 50 11.80 10.91 16.79
CA SER A 50 12.28 9.67 16.16
C SER A 50 11.17 8.60 16.17
N PRO A 51 10.93 7.90 15.05
CA PRO A 51 9.96 6.82 15.02
C PRO A 51 10.28 5.75 16.07
N THR A 52 9.30 5.41 16.92
CA THR A 52 9.47 4.45 18.02
C THR A 52 9.08 3.02 17.64
N GLU A 53 8.45 2.80 16.49
CA GLU A 53 7.96 1.48 16.10
C GLU A 53 9.02 0.70 15.32
N THR A 54 9.52 -0.37 15.94
CA THR A 54 10.51 -1.28 15.35
C THR A 54 9.87 -2.33 14.44
N LYS A 55 8.55 -2.52 14.57
CA LYS A 55 7.75 -3.45 13.77
C LYS A 55 6.78 -2.66 12.89
N LEU A 56 6.62 -3.10 11.65
CA LEU A 56 5.62 -2.58 10.74
C LEU A 56 4.77 -3.74 10.22
N GLU A 57 3.50 -3.78 10.61
CA GLU A 57 2.50 -4.73 10.14
C GLU A 57 1.67 -4.12 9.01
N LEU A 58 1.60 -4.83 7.88
CA LEU A 58 0.86 -4.47 6.68
C LEU A 58 -0.22 -5.52 6.44
N LEU A 59 -1.48 -5.17 6.60
CA LEU A 59 -2.62 -6.04 6.31
C LEU A 59 -3.34 -5.57 5.04
N PHE A 60 -3.44 -6.44 4.04
CA PHE A 60 -4.11 -6.14 2.78
C PHE A 60 -5.62 -6.35 2.92
N LEU A 61 -6.38 -5.26 3.03
CA LEU A 61 -7.85 -5.27 3.12
C LEU A 61 -8.53 -5.26 1.75
N GLY A 62 -7.76 -5.08 0.69
CA GLY A 62 -8.21 -5.29 -0.66
C GLY A 62 -7.02 -5.22 -1.59
N THR A 63 -7.09 -6.00 -2.67
CA THR A 63 -5.97 -6.19 -3.59
C THR A 63 -6.37 -6.12 -5.05
N GLY A 64 -7.62 -5.79 -5.32
CA GLY A 64 -8.20 -5.72 -6.66
C GLY A 64 -8.23 -4.28 -7.18
N ALA A 65 -8.16 -4.15 -8.49
CA ALA A 65 -8.50 -2.92 -9.19
C ALA A 65 -10.03 -2.72 -9.31
N ALA A 66 -10.47 -1.56 -9.81
CA ALA A 66 -11.87 -1.17 -9.98
C ALA A 66 -12.79 -2.19 -10.69
N ASN A 67 -12.24 -3.11 -11.51
CA ASN A 67 -13.03 -4.06 -12.30
C ASN A 67 -13.44 -5.35 -11.55
N TRP A 68 -13.16 -5.45 -10.25
CA TRP A 68 -13.73 -6.46 -9.37
C TRP A 68 -15.18 -6.12 -8.97
N PRO A 69 -15.99 -7.12 -8.55
CA PRO A 69 -17.37 -6.88 -8.15
C PRO A 69 -17.49 -5.86 -7.00
N LYS A 70 -18.51 -4.99 -7.08
CA LYS A 70 -18.76 -3.97 -6.05
C LYS A 70 -19.19 -4.50 -4.68
N LYS A 71 -19.56 -5.77 -4.60
CA LYS A 71 -19.98 -6.45 -3.38
C LYS A 71 -18.99 -7.55 -3.07
N TYR A 72 -18.47 -7.55 -1.84
CA TYR A 72 -17.61 -8.62 -1.39
C TYR A 72 -18.45 -9.85 -0.99
N PRO A 73 -17.97 -11.09 -1.19
CA PRO A 73 -18.74 -12.28 -0.85
C PRO A 73 -19.10 -12.34 0.65
N PRO A 74 -20.28 -12.89 1.01
CA PRO A 74 -20.74 -13.00 2.38
C PRO A 74 -19.88 -13.99 3.19
N LEU A 75 -19.82 -13.81 4.52
CA LEU A 75 -18.92 -14.57 5.41
C LEU A 75 -19.11 -16.10 5.35
N ASN A 76 -20.34 -16.57 5.13
CA ASN A 76 -20.65 -18.00 5.01
C ASN A 76 -20.07 -18.65 3.75
N GLN A 77 -19.67 -17.85 2.75
CA GLN A 77 -18.98 -18.35 1.58
C GLN A 77 -17.49 -18.55 1.87
N LYS A 78 -17.03 -19.80 1.74
CA LYS A 78 -15.61 -20.15 1.78
C LYS A 78 -14.93 -19.62 0.51
N LEU A 79 -13.80 -18.95 0.68
CA LEU A 79 -13.01 -18.38 -0.41
C LEU A 79 -11.63 -19.03 -0.43
N SER A 80 -11.17 -19.37 -1.63
CA SER A 80 -9.76 -19.69 -1.86
C SER A 80 -8.94 -18.40 -2.06
N ARG A 81 -7.63 -18.51 -1.85
CA ARG A 81 -6.70 -17.38 -1.96
C ARG A 81 -6.81 -16.70 -3.33
N GLY A 82 -7.03 -15.39 -3.34
CA GLY A 82 -7.15 -14.59 -4.56
C GLY A 82 -8.31 -14.94 -5.49
N GLN A 83 -9.28 -15.75 -5.04
CA GLN A 83 -10.52 -16.05 -5.79
C GLN A 83 -11.39 -14.83 -6.00
N THR A 84 -11.41 -13.95 -5.00
CA THR A 84 -12.06 -12.65 -5.02
C THR A 84 -11.07 -11.63 -4.48
N ARG A 85 -11.27 -10.37 -4.86
CA ARG A 85 -10.51 -9.24 -4.37
C ARG A 85 -11.46 -8.07 -4.13
N GLY A 86 -11.35 -7.46 -2.97
CA GLY A 86 -11.91 -6.15 -2.66
C GLY A 86 -11.08 -5.06 -3.31
N THR A 87 -11.64 -3.85 -3.31
CA THR A 87 -10.98 -2.62 -3.76
C THR A 87 -9.71 -2.37 -2.96
N SER A 88 -8.63 -1.95 -3.64
CA SER A 88 -7.30 -1.85 -3.04
C SER A 88 -7.29 -0.99 -1.78
N SER A 89 -6.78 -1.58 -0.69
CA SER A 89 -6.67 -0.93 0.60
C SER A 89 -5.71 -1.69 1.49
N MET A 90 -4.93 -0.97 2.30
CA MET A 90 -3.95 -1.55 3.21
C MET A 90 -4.08 -0.92 4.60
N LEU A 91 -4.07 -1.75 5.63
CA LEU A 91 -4.08 -1.34 7.03
C LEU A 91 -2.69 -1.50 7.62
N ILE A 92 -2.15 -0.41 8.16
CA ILE A 92 -0.84 -0.33 8.79
C ILE A 92 -1.04 -0.33 10.31
N ASN A 93 -0.36 -1.24 11.00
CA ASN A 93 -0.34 -1.37 12.47
C ASN A 93 -1.74 -1.37 13.11
N GLY A 94 -2.75 -1.84 12.36
CA GLY A 94 -4.15 -1.89 12.82
C GLY A 94 -4.86 -0.53 12.96
N ARG A 95 -4.22 0.58 12.57
CA ARG A 95 -4.68 1.95 12.88
C ARG A 95 -4.77 2.88 11.68
N ILE A 96 -3.84 2.78 10.73
CA ILE A 96 -3.74 3.69 9.60
C ILE A 96 -4.20 2.97 8.35
N LEU A 97 -5.31 3.40 7.77
CA LEU A 97 -5.86 2.83 6.55
C LEU A 97 -5.35 3.63 5.34
N ILE A 98 -4.86 2.97 4.30
CA ILE A 98 -4.67 3.57 2.99
C ILE A 98 -5.86 3.19 2.13
N ASP A 99 -6.58 4.21 1.65
CA ASP A 99 -7.80 4.13 0.84
C ASP A 99 -8.97 3.40 1.52
N CYS A 100 -10.19 3.89 1.26
CA CYS A 100 -11.43 3.36 1.82
C CYS A 100 -12.51 3.21 0.74
N GLY A 101 -12.36 2.18 -0.08
CA GLY A 101 -13.33 1.80 -1.11
C GLY A 101 -14.60 1.12 -0.59
N TYR A 102 -15.48 0.77 -1.53
CA TYR A 102 -16.81 0.24 -1.23
C TYR A 102 -16.82 -1.18 -0.62
N THR A 103 -15.75 -1.98 -0.79
CA THR A 103 -15.67 -3.32 -0.16
C THR A 103 -14.95 -3.34 1.18
N VAL A 104 -14.27 -2.26 1.58
CA VAL A 104 -13.31 -2.27 2.70
C VAL A 104 -13.94 -2.76 4.00
N LEU A 105 -15.15 -2.30 4.34
CA LEU A 105 -15.83 -2.74 5.56
C LEU A 105 -16.23 -4.22 5.55
N ASP A 106 -16.62 -4.75 4.40
CA ASP A 106 -16.95 -6.19 4.27
C ASP A 106 -15.68 -7.04 4.46
N VAL A 107 -14.55 -6.57 3.92
CA VAL A 107 -13.26 -7.24 4.06
C VAL A 107 -12.73 -7.14 5.49
N MET A 108 -12.82 -5.96 6.12
CA MET A 108 -12.54 -5.78 7.56
C MET A 108 -13.32 -6.77 8.41
N LYS A 109 -14.64 -6.90 8.15
CA LYS A 109 -15.50 -7.86 8.85
C LYS A 109 -15.05 -9.31 8.63
N ARG A 110 -14.59 -9.66 7.43
CA ARG A 110 -14.09 -11.02 7.14
C ARG A 110 -12.80 -11.34 7.88
N TYR A 111 -11.90 -10.37 8.02
CA TYR A 111 -10.58 -10.56 8.62
C TYR A 111 -10.47 -9.99 10.04
N ASP A 112 -11.61 -9.85 10.73
CA ASP A 112 -11.71 -9.47 12.15
C ASP A 112 -10.99 -8.15 12.48
N VAL A 113 -11.11 -7.17 11.58
CA VAL A 113 -10.63 -5.80 11.81
C VAL A 113 -11.75 -4.96 12.39
N ASN A 114 -11.47 -4.36 13.55
CA ASN A 114 -12.38 -3.42 14.18
C ASN A 114 -12.28 -2.04 13.50
N PRO A 115 -13.34 -1.55 12.82
CA PRO A 115 -13.31 -0.22 12.19
C PRO A 115 -13.14 0.92 13.21
N ALA A 116 -13.54 0.73 14.47
CA ALA A 116 -13.38 1.73 15.52
C ALA A 116 -11.90 1.95 15.93
N ALA A 117 -11.00 1.03 15.57
CA ALA A 117 -9.57 1.15 15.86
C ALA A 117 -8.82 2.03 14.84
N ILE A 118 -9.44 2.32 13.70
CA ILE A 118 -8.84 3.17 12.67
C ILE A 118 -8.78 4.61 13.18
N THR A 119 -7.59 5.21 13.17
CA THR A 119 -7.37 6.59 13.62
C THR A 119 -7.20 7.56 12.45
N ASP A 120 -6.63 7.05 11.36
CA ASP A 120 -6.20 7.83 10.21
C ASP A 120 -6.54 7.10 8.91
N ILE A 121 -6.96 7.86 7.90
CA ILE A 121 -7.07 7.39 6.51
C ILE A 121 -6.14 8.24 5.64
N LEU A 122 -5.26 7.59 4.87
CA LEU A 122 -4.45 8.19 3.81
C LEU A 122 -5.15 7.93 2.47
N LEU A 123 -5.48 8.97 1.72
CA LEU A 123 -6.10 8.85 0.40
C LEU A 123 -5.06 8.99 -0.70
N THR A 124 -5.05 8.04 -1.64
CA THR A 124 -4.21 8.13 -2.85
C THR A 124 -4.83 9.06 -3.89
N HIS A 125 -6.14 8.89 -4.16
CA HIS A 125 -6.93 9.70 -5.11
C HIS A 125 -8.45 9.43 -4.97
N THR A 126 -9.29 10.21 -5.67
CA THR A 126 -10.76 10.20 -5.47
C THR A 126 -11.58 9.17 -6.26
N HIS A 127 -10.98 8.21 -6.97
CA HIS A 127 -11.79 7.18 -7.64
C HIS A 127 -12.60 6.35 -6.64
N ALA A 128 -13.76 5.84 -7.08
CA ALA A 128 -14.77 5.25 -6.21
C ALA A 128 -14.33 3.97 -5.47
N ASP A 129 -13.33 3.26 -6.00
CA ASP A 129 -12.69 2.12 -5.35
C ASP A 129 -11.65 2.53 -4.28
N HIS A 130 -11.30 3.81 -4.18
CA HIS A 130 -10.40 4.35 -3.16
C HIS A 130 -11.12 5.28 -2.18
N LEU A 131 -12.19 5.95 -2.62
CA LEU A 131 -12.99 6.89 -1.83
C LEU A 131 -14.48 6.53 -1.89
N HIS A 132 -14.98 5.89 -0.84
CA HIS A 132 -16.40 5.58 -0.70
C HIS A 132 -17.00 6.20 0.56
N GLU A 133 -17.80 7.25 0.37
CA GLU A 133 -18.41 8.07 1.43
C GLU A 133 -19.07 7.24 2.53
N ALA A 134 -19.95 6.30 2.17
CA ALA A 134 -20.68 5.52 3.17
C ALA A 134 -19.76 4.58 3.98
N SER A 135 -18.64 4.13 3.41
CA SER A 135 -17.64 3.35 4.15
C SER A 135 -16.92 4.24 5.17
N ILE A 136 -16.50 5.43 4.73
CA ILE A 136 -15.75 6.40 5.54
C ILE A 136 -16.59 6.88 6.72
N LEU A 137 -17.85 7.28 6.48
CA LEU A 137 -18.76 7.71 7.54
C LEU A 137 -19.03 6.60 8.56
N LYS A 138 -19.14 5.33 8.13
CA LYS A 138 -19.27 4.20 9.05
C LYS A 138 -18.02 4.01 9.92
N ILE A 139 -16.82 4.17 9.36
CA ILE A 139 -15.58 4.14 10.16
C ILE A 139 -15.60 5.29 11.17
N ALA A 140 -15.79 6.53 10.71
CA ALA A 140 -15.79 7.72 11.56
C ALA A 140 -16.80 7.63 12.71
N ASN A 141 -18.02 7.14 12.44
CA ASN A 141 -19.09 7.00 13.42
C ASN A 141 -18.90 5.80 14.37
N SER A 142 -18.11 4.79 13.99
CA SER A 142 -17.82 3.65 14.86
C SER A 142 -16.75 3.92 15.91
N ARG A 143 -15.93 4.96 15.70
CA ARG A 143 -14.81 5.32 16.59
C ARG A 143 -15.33 5.86 17.91
N ASP A 144 -14.55 5.64 18.97
CA ASP A 144 -14.75 6.29 20.26
C ASP A 144 -14.69 7.83 20.10
N ALA A 145 -15.48 8.55 20.88
CA ALA A 145 -15.42 10.01 20.92
C ALA A 145 -14.10 10.51 21.53
N ASP A 146 -13.55 9.77 22.50
CA ASP A 146 -12.33 10.15 23.23
C ASP A 146 -11.07 10.13 22.36
N LEU A 147 -11.10 9.42 21.23
CA LEU A 147 -10.03 9.39 20.23
C LEU A 147 -10.05 10.61 19.29
N GLY A 148 -10.96 11.58 19.50
CA GLY A 148 -11.16 12.72 18.61
C GLY A 148 -11.79 12.32 17.26
N PRO A 149 -11.81 13.20 16.24
CA PRO A 149 -12.30 12.86 14.90
C PRO A 149 -11.34 11.92 14.14
N LEU A 150 -11.86 11.25 13.11
CA LEU A 150 -11.07 10.47 12.16
C LEU A 150 -10.24 11.42 11.31
N LYS A 151 -8.92 11.29 11.34
CA LYS A 151 -8.03 12.15 10.54
C LYS A 151 -7.97 11.62 9.12
N PHE A 152 -8.34 12.45 8.16
CA PHE A 152 -8.41 12.07 6.75
C PHE A 152 -7.42 12.88 5.95
N TRP A 153 -6.38 12.23 5.46
CA TRP A 153 -5.24 12.84 4.81
C TRP A 153 -5.32 12.67 3.30
N GLY A 154 -5.04 13.73 2.55
CA GLY A 154 -5.04 13.67 1.09
C GLY A 154 -4.72 15.00 0.44
N ASP A 155 -4.72 15.02 -0.89
CA ASP A 155 -4.54 16.23 -1.67
C ASP A 155 -5.67 17.24 -1.36
N PRO A 156 -5.39 18.55 -1.29
CA PRO A 156 -6.40 19.56 -0.98
C PRO A 156 -7.63 19.56 -1.91
N GLU A 157 -7.47 19.26 -3.21
CA GLU A 157 -8.58 19.12 -4.14
C GLU A 157 -9.33 17.80 -3.92
N ALA A 158 -8.62 16.71 -3.64
CA ALA A 158 -9.22 15.43 -3.30
C ALA A 158 -10.07 15.49 -2.01
N LEU A 159 -9.60 16.21 -0.99
CA LEU A 159 -10.29 16.39 0.29
C LEU A 159 -11.65 17.10 0.17
N LYS A 160 -11.90 17.81 -0.94
CA LYS A 160 -13.23 18.39 -1.22
C LYS A 160 -14.29 17.33 -1.51
N LYS A 161 -13.87 16.11 -1.91
CA LYS A 161 -14.77 14.96 -2.15
C LYS A 161 -14.99 14.10 -0.90
N VAL A 162 -14.20 14.30 0.14
CA VAL A 162 -14.39 13.59 1.43
C VAL A 162 -15.65 14.14 2.10
N PRO A 163 -16.53 13.29 2.65
CA PRO A 163 -17.76 13.74 3.30
C PRO A 163 -17.47 14.71 4.44
N ASP A 164 -18.32 15.74 4.56
CA ASP A 164 -18.29 16.65 5.69
C ASP A 164 -18.98 16.01 6.90
N SER A 165 -18.27 15.96 8.03
CA SER A 165 -18.77 15.47 9.31
C SER A 165 -17.88 16.00 10.44
N ASP A 166 -18.47 16.33 11.58
CA ASP A 166 -17.74 16.66 12.82
C ASP A 166 -16.91 15.48 13.36
N ARG A 167 -17.17 14.25 12.88
CA ARG A 167 -16.39 13.05 13.16
C ARG A 167 -15.19 12.89 12.22
N ILE A 168 -14.96 13.80 11.27
CA ILE A 168 -13.86 13.73 10.29
C ILE A 168 -13.07 15.04 10.30
N GLU A 169 -11.76 14.93 10.46
CA GLU A 169 -10.82 16.06 10.34
C GLU A 169 -10.01 15.90 9.05
N LYS A 170 -10.25 16.78 8.07
CA LYS A 170 -9.55 16.78 6.78
C LYS A 170 -8.17 17.42 6.95
N ARG A 171 -7.10 16.74 6.53
CA ARG A 171 -5.71 17.17 6.68
C ARG A 171 -4.96 17.15 5.35
N PRO A 172 -4.56 18.31 4.80
CA PRO A 172 -3.90 18.35 3.51
C PRO A 172 -2.51 17.70 3.57
N VAL A 173 -2.19 16.93 2.52
CA VAL A 173 -0.85 16.40 2.28
C VAL A 173 -0.18 17.26 1.22
N VAL A 174 1.05 17.69 1.51
CA VAL A 174 1.91 18.39 0.55
C VAL A 174 2.91 17.39 -0.01
N ILE A 175 2.96 17.27 -1.35
CA ILE A 175 3.86 16.35 -2.03
C ILE A 175 5.30 16.54 -1.57
N GLY A 176 5.96 15.44 -1.21
CA GLY A 176 7.35 15.40 -0.76
C GLY A 176 7.58 15.87 0.68
N GLN A 177 6.57 16.44 1.35
CA GLN A 177 6.67 16.81 2.75
C GLN A 177 6.28 15.64 3.66
N THR A 178 7.16 15.32 4.61
CA THR A 178 6.90 14.28 5.62
C THR A 178 6.08 14.84 6.78
N PHE A 179 5.08 14.09 7.22
CA PHE A 179 4.32 14.29 8.45
C PHE A 179 4.33 13.02 9.30
N SER A 180 3.89 13.09 10.56
CA SER A 180 3.91 11.93 11.46
C SER A 180 2.52 11.46 11.85
N ILE A 181 2.31 10.15 11.81
CA ILE A 181 1.13 9.46 12.38
C ILE A 181 1.65 8.33 13.26
N ASP A 182 1.29 8.32 14.54
CA ASP A 182 1.65 7.28 15.52
C ASP A 182 3.16 6.91 15.52
N GLY A 183 4.02 7.92 15.32
CA GLY A 183 5.46 7.75 15.27
C GLY A 183 6.01 7.29 13.91
N LEU A 184 5.18 6.95 12.93
CA LEU A 184 5.61 6.70 11.56
C LEU A 184 5.78 8.03 10.81
N GLY A 185 6.85 8.17 10.05
CA GLY A 185 7.00 9.23 9.04
C GLY A 185 6.26 8.84 7.77
N ILE A 186 5.32 9.68 7.32
CA ILE A 186 4.52 9.48 6.12
C ILE A 186 4.85 10.58 5.12
N THR A 187 5.15 10.22 3.88
CA THR A 187 5.40 11.18 2.80
C THR A 187 4.55 10.80 1.59
N GLY A 188 3.65 11.71 1.18
CA GLY A 188 2.97 11.60 -0.11
C GLY A 188 3.93 11.96 -1.24
N LEU A 189 4.05 11.09 -2.23
CA LEU A 189 4.86 11.30 -3.43
C LEU A 189 3.95 11.27 -4.65
N GLU A 190 4.29 12.05 -5.67
CA GLU A 190 3.46 12.20 -6.85
C GLU A 190 3.40 10.89 -7.68
N SER A 191 2.18 10.53 -8.09
CA SER A 191 1.87 9.50 -9.09
C SER A 191 1.47 10.14 -10.42
N ASN A 192 1.67 9.45 -11.53
CA ASN A 192 1.23 9.90 -12.85
C ASN A 192 -0.24 9.55 -13.16
N HIS A 193 -0.97 8.96 -12.22
CA HIS A 193 -2.38 8.66 -12.41
C HIS A 193 -3.24 9.90 -12.51
N HIS A 194 -4.34 9.79 -13.23
CA HIS A 194 -5.18 10.91 -13.60
C HIS A 194 -6.64 10.66 -13.22
N VAL A 195 -7.21 11.60 -12.47
CA VAL A 195 -8.65 11.67 -12.22
C VAL A 195 -9.25 12.72 -13.16
N ALA A 196 -10.19 12.29 -13.99
CA ALA A 196 -10.86 13.16 -14.94
C ALA A 196 -11.61 14.29 -14.22
N ASP A 197 -11.57 15.49 -14.81
CA ASP A 197 -12.24 16.70 -14.31
C ASP A 197 -11.82 17.10 -12.88
N SER A 198 -10.62 16.69 -12.45
CA SER A 198 -10.04 16.99 -11.15
C SER A 198 -8.68 17.69 -11.31
N LYS A 199 -8.33 18.51 -10.33
CA LYS A 199 -6.99 19.12 -10.19
C LYS A 199 -6.17 18.43 -9.10
N GLU A 200 -6.67 17.32 -8.55
CA GLU A 200 -5.97 16.61 -7.50
C GLU A 200 -4.63 16.06 -7.99
N GLN A 201 -3.66 16.03 -7.09
CA GLN A 201 -2.42 15.29 -7.29
C GLN A 201 -2.58 13.89 -6.71
N CYS A 202 -2.63 12.87 -7.59
CA CYS A 202 -2.64 11.47 -7.17
C CYS A 202 -1.32 11.12 -6.46
N MET A 203 -1.41 10.32 -5.40
CA MET A 203 -0.27 10.04 -4.53
C MET A 203 0.02 8.55 -4.37
N ILE A 204 1.31 8.26 -4.21
CA ILE A 204 1.83 7.05 -3.59
C ILE A 204 2.44 7.42 -2.24
N TYR A 205 2.50 6.49 -1.29
CA TYR A 205 2.97 6.80 0.07
C TYR A 205 4.26 6.08 0.44
N LEU A 206 5.26 6.86 0.87
CA LEU A 206 6.43 6.35 1.57
C LEU A 206 6.15 6.37 3.07
N ILE A 207 6.26 5.21 3.72
CA ILE A 207 6.06 5.00 5.15
C ILE A 207 7.41 4.61 5.79
N GLU A 208 7.82 5.34 6.83
CA GLU A 208 9.10 5.18 7.51
C GLU A 208 8.90 5.03 9.02
N GLY A 209 9.13 3.82 9.53
CA GLY A 209 9.28 3.55 10.96
C GLY A 209 10.72 3.73 11.42
N ALA A 210 11.06 3.21 12.60
CA ALA A 210 12.38 3.40 13.21
C ALA A 210 13.50 2.74 12.39
N THR A 211 13.20 1.54 11.90
CA THR A 211 14.15 0.64 11.21
C THR A 211 13.61 0.13 9.88
N ARG A 212 12.32 0.35 9.61
CA ARG A 212 11.59 -0.20 8.47
C ARG A 212 11.03 0.90 7.58
N SER A 213 11.19 0.74 6.27
CA SER A 213 10.64 1.66 5.28
C SER A 213 9.92 0.91 4.18
N VAL A 214 8.75 1.41 3.78
CA VAL A 214 7.84 0.77 2.83
C VAL A 214 7.31 1.80 1.85
N LEU A 215 7.28 1.45 0.56
CA LEU A 215 6.58 2.23 -0.45
C LEU A 215 5.27 1.54 -0.84
N TYR A 216 4.14 2.24 -0.70
CA TYR A 216 2.84 1.83 -1.23
C TYR A 216 2.52 2.62 -2.50
N ALA A 217 2.62 1.97 -3.65
CA ALA A 217 2.58 2.59 -4.98
C ALA A 217 1.53 1.93 -5.90
N THR A 218 0.26 2.08 -5.54
CA THR A 218 -0.89 1.72 -6.39
C THR A 218 -1.25 2.86 -7.34
N ASP A 219 -2.02 2.54 -8.38
CA ASP A 219 -2.60 3.52 -9.31
C ASP A 219 -1.54 4.49 -9.83
N GLY A 220 -0.60 3.93 -10.58
CA GLY A 220 0.49 4.65 -11.21
C GLY A 220 1.28 3.76 -12.16
N SER A 221 1.79 4.35 -13.23
CA SER A 221 2.69 3.73 -14.20
C SER A 221 4.05 4.42 -14.17
N TRP A 222 5.11 3.62 -14.04
CA TRP A 222 6.46 4.11 -13.77
C TRP A 222 6.57 4.99 -12.52
N LEU A 223 7.77 5.12 -11.98
CA LEU A 223 8.04 6.21 -11.03
C LEU A 223 8.37 7.48 -11.81
N LEU A 224 7.74 8.59 -11.42
CA LEU A 224 8.14 9.92 -11.89
C LEU A 224 9.58 10.23 -11.50
N ALA A 225 10.28 11.04 -12.30
CA ALA A 225 11.67 11.39 -12.04
C ALA A 225 11.89 12.05 -10.67
N ASN A 226 10.96 12.91 -10.23
CA ASN A 226 11.00 13.55 -8.92
C ASN A 226 10.79 12.55 -7.78
N THR A 227 9.85 11.63 -7.95
CA THR A 227 9.60 10.51 -7.04
C THR A 227 10.84 9.62 -6.92
N TRP A 228 11.49 9.27 -8.03
CA TRP A 228 12.76 8.55 -8.05
C TRP A 228 13.88 9.32 -7.32
N ASN A 229 14.02 10.63 -7.55
CA ASN A 229 15.06 11.45 -6.89
C ASN A 229 14.93 11.48 -5.36
N THR A 230 13.72 11.29 -4.85
CA THR A 230 13.45 11.11 -3.42
C THR A 230 13.81 9.69 -2.99
N LEU A 231 13.29 8.68 -3.68
CA LEU A 231 13.45 7.27 -3.31
C LEU A 231 14.90 6.76 -3.42
N ARG A 232 15.70 7.28 -4.35
CA ARG A 232 17.11 6.85 -4.53
C ARG A 232 18.00 7.10 -3.30
N LYS A 233 17.52 7.89 -2.34
CA LYS A 233 18.19 8.19 -1.07
C LYS A 233 17.71 7.30 0.09
N LYS A 234 16.76 6.39 -0.17
CA LYS A 234 16.10 5.55 0.83
C LYS A 234 16.60 4.12 0.80
N ARG A 235 16.20 3.35 1.81
CA ARG A 235 16.46 1.91 1.95
C ARG A 235 15.15 1.23 2.34
N LEU A 236 14.46 0.66 1.37
CA LEU A 236 13.14 0.05 1.51
C LEU A 236 13.26 -1.43 1.92
N ASP A 237 12.47 -1.80 2.91
CA ASP A 237 12.22 -3.18 3.36
C ASP A 237 11.07 -3.83 2.59
N ALA A 238 10.16 -3.02 2.04
CA ALA A 238 9.17 -3.50 1.09
C ALA A 238 8.77 -2.44 0.07
N VAL A 239 8.33 -2.91 -1.09
CA VAL A 239 7.60 -2.10 -2.08
C VAL A 239 6.33 -2.85 -2.46
N ILE A 240 5.21 -2.14 -2.47
CA ILE A 240 3.90 -2.61 -2.87
C ILE A 240 3.57 -1.90 -4.18
N TRP A 241 3.53 -2.66 -5.28
CA TRP A 241 3.30 -2.13 -6.61
C TRP A 241 1.86 -2.29 -7.08
N ASP A 242 1.38 -1.29 -7.82
CA ASP A 242 0.33 -1.45 -8.82
C ASP A 242 0.70 -2.60 -9.76
N ALA A 243 -0.17 -3.60 -9.86
CA ALA A 243 -0.04 -4.73 -10.78
C ALA A 243 -1.34 -4.90 -11.59
N THR A 244 -1.92 -3.78 -12.01
CA THR A 244 -3.20 -3.75 -12.74
C THR A 244 -3.09 -4.53 -14.02
N CYS A 245 -2.05 -4.27 -14.81
CA CYS A 245 -1.79 -4.95 -16.06
C CYS A 245 -0.87 -6.16 -15.81
N GLY A 246 -1.22 -7.30 -16.38
CA GLY A 246 -0.38 -8.50 -16.33
C GLY A 246 0.71 -8.49 -17.39
N GLU A 247 1.07 -9.70 -17.84
CA GLU A 247 1.98 -9.87 -18.97
C GLU A 247 1.30 -9.47 -20.29
N GLY A 248 2.01 -8.75 -21.15
CA GLY A 248 1.52 -8.39 -22.49
C GLY A 248 2.01 -7.03 -22.96
N ALA A 249 1.75 -6.72 -24.24
CA ALA A 249 2.08 -5.44 -24.84
C ALA A 249 0.81 -4.76 -25.38
N GLY A 250 0.76 -3.43 -25.32
CA GLY A 250 -0.26 -2.63 -26.00
C GLY A 250 -1.57 -2.41 -25.24
N ASP A 251 -1.68 -2.78 -23.96
CA ASP A 251 -2.81 -2.32 -23.14
C ASP A 251 -2.63 -0.81 -22.86
N PRO A 252 -3.60 0.05 -23.22
CA PRO A 252 -3.44 1.50 -23.08
C PRO A 252 -3.35 1.97 -21.63
N ARG A 253 -3.71 1.13 -20.64
CA ARG A 253 -3.59 1.48 -19.22
C ARG A 253 -2.16 1.66 -18.76
N ILE A 254 -1.15 1.21 -19.53
CA ILE A 254 0.27 1.41 -19.21
C ILE A 254 0.67 2.89 -19.05
N PHE A 255 -0.17 3.84 -19.48
CA PHE A 255 0.04 5.27 -19.26
C PHE A 255 -0.37 5.74 -17.86
N SER A 256 -1.04 4.91 -17.06
CA SER A 256 -1.45 5.24 -15.68
C SER A 256 -1.45 4.06 -14.69
N HIS A 257 -1.18 2.83 -15.14
CA HIS A 257 -0.95 1.63 -14.32
C HIS A 257 0.26 0.84 -14.79
N ASN A 258 0.89 0.05 -13.93
CA ASN A 258 2.03 -0.77 -14.35
C ASN A 258 1.60 -2.11 -14.97
N ASP A 259 2.39 -2.55 -15.95
CA ASP A 259 2.49 -3.95 -16.34
C ASP A 259 3.68 -4.66 -15.65
N MET A 260 3.79 -5.97 -15.84
CA MET A 260 4.86 -6.75 -15.20
C MET A 260 6.27 -6.42 -15.73
N SER A 261 6.41 -5.98 -16.99
CA SER A 261 7.70 -5.57 -17.54
C SER A 261 8.18 -4.26 -16.92
N MET A 262 7.27 -3.29 -16.73
CA MET A 262 7.53 -2.04 -16.05
C MET A 262 8.01 -2.26 -14.61
N ILE A 263 7.30 -3.12 -13.85
CA ILE A 263 7.69 -3.49 -12.48
C ILE A 263 9.09 -4.12 -12.45
N ARG A 264 9.39 -5.07 -13.34
CA ARG A 264 10.72 -5.70 -13.43
C ARG A 264 11.82 -4.67 -13.71
N HIS A 265 11.61 -3.75 -14.65
CA HIS A 265 12.57 -2.68 -14.96
C HIS A 265 12.81 -1.74 -13.78
N MET A 266 11.75 -1.34 -13.08
CA MET A 266 11.86 -0.51 -11.87
C MET A 266 12.58 -1.26 -10.75
N ASN A 267 12.25 -2.52 -10.51
CA ASN A 267 12.90 -3.34 -9.49
C ASN A 267 14.40 -3.50 -9.76
N HIS A 268 14.81 -3.76 -11.02
CA HIS A 268 16.23 -3.80 -11.39
C HIS A 268 16.94 -2.48 -11.07
N SER A 269 16.31 -1.34 -11.35
CA SER A 269 16.87 -0.02 -11.05
C SER A 269 16.98 0.24 -9.54
N LEU A 270 15.95 -0.14 -8.78
CA LEU A 270 15.92 -0.03 -7.32
C LEU A 270 17.00 -0.90 -6.66
N VAL A 271 17.17 -2.15 -7.11
CA VAL A 271 18.22 -3.06 -6.62
C VAL A 271 19.61 -2.54 -6.97
N LYS A 272 19.84 -2.12 -8.22
CA LYS A 272 21.13 -1.55 -8.65
C LYS A 272 21.48 -0.27 -7.88
N GLY A 273 20.49 0.58 -7.60
CA GLY A 273 20.63 1.77 -6.75
C GLY A 273 20.73 1.45 -5.25
N LYS A 274 20.65 0.18 -4.86
CA LYS A 274 20.59 -0.31 -3.47
C LYS A 274 19.38 0.24 -2.68
N VAL A 275 18.37 0.78 -3.37
CA VAL A 275 17.18 1.36 -2.75
C VAL A 275 16.35 0.27 -2.10
N LEU A 276 16.16 -0.87 -2.78
CA LEU A 276 15.62 -2.07 -2.14
C LEU A 276 16.75 -2.76 -1.36
N LYS A 277 16.47 -3.12 -0.11
CA LYS A 277 17.36 -3.97 0.70
C LYS A 277 17.43 -5.38 0.08
N PRO A 278 18.52 -6.14 0.31
CA PRO A 278 18.67 -7.49 -0.27
C PRO A 278 17.54 -8.47 0.08
N ASP A 279 16.91 -8.30 1.23
CA ASP A 279 15.82 -9.14 1.76
C ASP A 279 14.42 -8.51 1.62
N ALA A 280 14.35 -7.36 0.92
CA ALA A 280 13.14 -6.59 0.77
C ALA A 280 12.02 -7.39 0.10
N LYS A 281 10.77 -7.12 0.50
CA LYS A 281 9.59 -7.76 -0.09
C LYS A 281 9.07 -6.92 -1.26
N ILE A 282 8.89 -7.56 -2.40
CA ILE A 282 8.25 -6.95 -3.57
C ILE A 282 6.86 -7.56 -3.69
N ILE A 283 5.84 -6.78 -3.38
CA ILE A 283 4.45 -7.25 -3.26
C ILE A 283 3.62 -6.58 -4.36
N LEU A 284 2.75 -7.34 -5.00
CA LEU A 284 1.89 -6.89 -6.10
C LEU A 284 0.46 -6.78 -5.61
N THR A 285 -0.17 -5.61 -5.77
CA THR A 285 -1.56 -5.36 -5.42
C THR A 285 -2.28 -4.63 -6.56
N HIS A 286 -3.51 -4.16 -6.36
CA HIS A 286 -4.28 -3.47 -7.39
C HIS A 286 -4.39 -4.31 -8.68
N ILE A 287 -4.69 -5.60 -8.52
CA ILE A 287 -4.66 -6.61 -9.57
C ILE A 287 -5.99 -6.58 -10.34
N ALA A 288 -5.95 -6.33 -11.65
CA ALA A 288 -7.16 -6.30 -12.46
C ALA A 288 -7.68 -7.71 -12.74
N ARG A 289 -9.00 -7.89 -12.61
CA ARG A 289 -9.66 -9.20 -12.74
C ARG A 289 -9.44 -9.91 -14.08
N LYS A 290 -9.31 -9.14 -15.16
CA LYS A 290 -9.27 -9.66 -16.55
C LYS A 290 -7.93 -9.48 -17.26
N LEU A 291 -6.98 -8.79 -16.64
CA LEU A 291 -5.66 -8.52 -17.24
C LEU A 291 -4.55 -9.37 -16.61
N GLN A 292 -4.90 -10.20 -15.64
CA GLN A 292 -3.99 -11.06 -14.90
C GLN A 292 -4.53 -12.50 -14.90
N PRO A 293 -3.66 -13.51 -14.90
CA PRO A 293 -4.11 -14.90 -14.80
C PRO A 293 -4.69 -15.18 -13.40
N PRO A 294 -5.35 -16.34 -13.21
CA PRO A 294 -5.81 -16.76 -11.89
C PRO A 294 -4.70 -16.72 -10.84
N HIS A 295 -5.05 -16.47 -9.57
CA HIS A 295 -4.05 -16.22 -8.53
C HIS A 295 -3.02 -17.33 -8.33
N ALA A 296 -3.44 -18.60 -8.39
CA ALA A 296 -2.52 -19.73 -8.28
C ALA A 296 -1.49 -19.79 -9.43
N GLU A 297 -1.87 -19.32 -10.62
CA GLU A 297 -0.95 -19.22 -11.76
C GLU A 297 0.02 -18.06 -11.56
N MET A 298 -0.45 -16.90 -11.11
CA MET A 298 0.42 -15.78 -10.71
C MET A 298 1.44 -16.22 -9.65
N GLU A 299 1.01 -16.91 -8.59
CA GLU A 299 1.94 -17.40 -7.56
C GLU A 299 2.99 -18.35 -8.16
N LYS A 300 2.56 -19.27 -9.03
CA LYS A 300 3.46 -20.23 -9.68
C LYS A 300 4.53 -19.55 -10.54
N THR A 301 4.19 -18.47 -11.25
CA THR A 301 5.12 -17.78 -12.17
C THR A 301 5.93 -16.69 -11.49
N LEU A 302 5.35 -15.94 -10.56
CA LEU A 302 5.93 -14.72 -10.01
C LEU A 302 6.72 -14.94 -8.71
N LEU A 303 6.35 -15.92 -7.87
CA LEU A 303 7.11 -16.20 -6.65
C LEU A 303 8.56 -16.62 -6.91
N PRO A 304 8.88 -17.43 -7.95
CA PRO A 304 10.27 -17.72 -8.33
C PRO A 304 11.10 -16.48 -8.67
N GLU A 305 10.46 -15.39 -9.10
CA GLU A 305 11.09 -14.09 -9.39
C GLU A 305 11.20 -13.20 -8.15
N GLY A 306 10.70 -13.64 -7.00
CA GLY A 306 10.62 -12.82 -5.78
C GLY A 306 9.49 -11.79 -5.78
N LEU A 307 8.57 -11.88 -6.74
CA LEU A 307 7.38 -11.04 -6.83
C LEU A 307 6.21 -11.74 -6.15
N ILE A 308 5.58 -11.08 -5.18
CA ILE A 308 4.56 -11.70 -4.32
C ILE A 308 3.17 -11.15 -4.68
N PRO A 309 2.31 -11.92 -5.39
CA PRO A 309 0.93 -11.50 -5.60
C PRO A 309 0.19 -11.45 -4.26
N ALA A 310 -0.26 -10.26 -3.86
CA ALA A 310 -1.05 -10.11 -2.65
C ALA A 310 -2.43 -10.77 -2.82
N TYR A 311 -3.10 -11.00 -1.70
CA TYR A 311 -4.49 -11.42 -1.62
C TYR A 311 -5.13 -10.80 -0.38
N ASP A 312 -6.45 -10.64 -0.39
CA ASP A 312 -7.15 -10.03 0.74
C ASP A 312 -6.97 -10.87 2.00
N GLY A 313 -6.65 -10.22 3.12
CA GLY A 313 -6.30 -10.85 4.39
C GLY A 313 -4.83 -11.27 4.51
N MET A 314 -4.02 -11.10 3.46
CA MET A 314 -2.57 -11.27 3.56
C MET A 314 -2.01 -10.27 4.56
N SER A 315 -1.14 -10.74 5.45
CA SER A 315 -0.47 -9.90 6.44
C SER A 315 1.03 -10.10 6.38
N VAL A 316 1.76 -8.99 6.31
CA VAL A 316 3.22 -8.95 6.26
C VAL A 316 3.72 -8.16 7.46
N VAL A 317 4.62 -8.77 8.23
CA VAL A 317 5.26 -8.12 9.36
C VAL A 317 6.73 -7.93 9.03
N LEU A 318 7.18 -6.68 9.03
CA LEU A 318 8.58 -6.31 8.88
C LEU A 318 9.14 -6.05 10.28
N THR A 319 10.12 -6.87 10.69
CA THR A 319 10.81 -6.80 11.99
C THR A 319 12.27 -6.50 11.80
#